data_AF-A0A3A5W1L6-F1
#
_entry.id   AF-A0A3A5W1L6-F1
#
_cell.length_a   1.000
_cell.length_b   1.000
_cell.length_c   1.000
_cell.angle_alpha   90.00
_cell.angle_beta   90.00
_cell.angle_gamma   90.00
#
_symmetry.space_group_name_H-M   'P 1'
#
loop_
_entity.id
_entity.type
_entity.pdbx_description
1 polymer ?
#
loop_
_entity_poly.entity_id
_entity_poly.type
_entity_poly.pdbx_seq_one_letter_code
_entity_poly.pdbx_strand_id
1 'polypeptide(L)'
;DVVWKAVSAKTKSLNGIDPIDLPAPRLTHGPLQATLVERGNEHKARDKKRQRSEDTSAYVNGVLFGFDPERPMEDQVEGWRTAVEPDPEQLAELGLAGKAWLKQEQRHMEGEQ
;
A
#
# COMPACT_ATOMS: atom_id res chain seq x y z
N ASP A 1 -17.00 -8.76 27.78
CA ASP A 1 -17.19 -7.95 26.58
C ASP A 1 -16.20 -6.78 26.57
N VAL A 2 -15.35 -6.70 25.52
CA VAL A 2 -14.31 -5.68 25.36
C VAL A 2 -14.90 -4.36 24.84
N VAL A 3 -15.94 -4.44 24.01
CA VAL A 3 -16.60 -3.27 23.40
C VAL A 3 -17.35 -2.49 24.46
N TRP A 4 -18.15 -3.18 25.28
CA TRP A 4 -18.86 -2.56 26.41
C TRP A 4 -17.91 -1.82 27.36
N LYS A 5 -16.74 -2.41 27.67
CA LYS A 5 -15.74 -1.78 28.54
C LYS A 5 -15.18 -0.50 27.91
N ALA A 6 -14.88 -0.53 26.61
CA ALA A 6 -14.39 0.65 25.89
C ALA A 6 -15.43 1.78 25.83
N VAL A 7 -16.69 1.44 25.54
CA VAL A 7 -17.82 2.40 25.53
C VAL A 7 -18.03 3.01 26.91
N SER A 8 -18.06 2.18 27.96
CA SER A 8 -18.27 2.64 29.35
C SER A 8 -17.12 3.51 29.86
N ALA A 9 -15.87 3.19 29.49
CA ALA A 9 -14.72 4.01 29.82
C ALA A 9 -14.77 5.37 29.11
N LYS A 10 -15.19 5.38 27.84
CA LYS A 10 -15.24 6.61 27.03
C LYS A 10 -16.36 7.55 27.49
N THR A 11 -17.56 7.06 27.73
CA THR A 11 -18.68 7.86 28.28
C THR A 11 -18.32 8.46 29.63
N LYS A 12 -17.71 7.68 30.53
CA LYS A 12 -17.19 8.20 31.81
C LYS A 12 -16.14 9.30 31.64
N SER A 13 -15.23 9.16 30.67
CA SER A 13 -14.20 10.18 30.38
C SER A 13 -14.77 11.49 29.82
N LEU A 14 -16.00 11.45 29.28
CA LEU A 14 -16.72 12.58 28.70
C LEU A 14 -17.85 13.06 29.64
N ASN A 15 -17.62 13.01 30.95
CA ASN A 15 -18.58 13.46 31.98
C ASN A 15 -19.90 12.67 32.03
N GLY A 16 -19.88 11.38 31.64
CA GLY A 16 -21.04 10.50 31.79
C GLY A 16 -22.14 10.74 30.77
N ILE A 17 -21.79 11.20 29.55
CA ILE A 17 -22.74 11.29 28.43
C ILE A 17 -23.37 9.92 28.11
N ASP A 18 -24.54 9.97 27.48
CA ASP A 18 -25.20 8.78 26.98
C ASP A 18 -24.31 8.08 25.93
N PRO A 19 -24.18 6.74 25.94
CA PRO A 19 -23.51 5.99 24.89
C PRO A 19 -23.97 6.32 23.46
N ILE A 20 -25.23 6.72 23.24
CA ILE A 20 -25.74 7.09 21.92
C ILE A 20 -25.25 8.46 21.45
N ASP A 21 -24.85 9.31 22.39
CA ASP A 21 -24.34 10.66 22.15
C ASP A 21 -22.81 10.68 22.00
N LEU A 22 -22.17 9.51 21.92
CA LEU A 22 -20.73 9.41 21.73
C LEU A 22 -20.32 10.10 20.42
N PRO A 23 -19.39 11.07 20.48
CA PRO A 23 -18.92 11.73 19.27
C PRO A 23 -18.19 10.73 18.37
N ALA A 24 -18.40 10.85 17.06
CA ALA A 24 -17.68 10.07 16.08
C ALA A 24 -16.16 10.23 16.28
N PRO A 25 -15.37 9.14 16.20
CA PRO A 25 -13.92 9.22 16.35
C PRO A 25 -13.35 10.22 15.34
N ARG A 26 -12.48 11.10 15.83
CA ARG A 26 -11.75 12.06 15.02
C ARG A 26 -10.32 11.56 14.87
N LEU A 27 -9.82 11.63 13.64
CA LEU A 27 -8.42 11.33 13.35
C LEU A 27 -7.62 12.62 13.55
N THR A 28 -6.65 12.57 14.47
CA THR A 28 -5.64 13.63 14.58
C THR A 28 -4.42 13.21 13.79
N HIS A 29 -4.04 14.03 12.82
CA HIS A 29 -2.89 13.75 11.98
C HIS A 29 -1.58 14.13 12.68
N GLY A 30 -0.57 13.27 12.53
CA GLY A 30 0.80 13.59 12.97
C GLY A 30 1.52 14.51 11.96
N PRO A 31 2.73 14.99 12.31
CA PRO A 31 3.51 15.89 11.45
C PRO A 31 3.77 15.33 10.04
N LEU A 32 3.90 14.01 9.90
CA LEU A 32 4.17 13.33 8.63
C LEU A 32 3.01 13.45 7.62
N GLN A 33 1.79 13.77 8.07
CA GLN A 33 0.62 13.83 7.19
C GLN A 33 0.80 14.86 6.07
N ALA A 34 1.27 16.07 6.40
CA ALA A 34 1.44 17.12 5.41
C ALA A 34 2.41 16.69 4.30
N THR A 35 3.54 16.10 4.70
CA THR A 35 4.55 15.56 3.77
C THR A 35 3.98 14.45 2.88
N LEU A 36 3.19 13.52 3.43
CA LEU A 36 2.60 12.45 2.63
C LEU A 36 1.55 12.97 1.64
N VAL A 37 0.76 13.98 2.04
CA VAL A 37 -0.22 14.63 1.16
C VAL A 37 0.49 15.33 -0.01
N GLU A 38 1.56 16.06 0.27
CA GLU A 38 2.38 16.73 -0.74
C GLU A 38 2.96 15.74 -1.74
N ARG A 39 3.66 14.71 -1.26
CA ARG A 39 4.25 13.65 -2.10
C ARG A 39 3.19 12.89 -2.91
N GLY A 40 2.00 12.67 -2.34
CA GLY A 40 0.88 12.07 -3.04
C GLY A 40 0.38 12.92 -4.21
N ASN A 41 0.34 14.24 -4.04
CA ASN A 41 -0.04 15.16 -5.11
C ASN A 41 0.99 15.20 -6.24
N GLU A 42 2.28 15.23 -5.90
CA GLU A 42 3.38 15.16 -6.87
C GLU A 42 3.34 13.86 -7.68
N HIS A 43 3.17 12.72 -6.99
CA HIS A 43 3.02 11.41 -7.58
C HIS A 43 1.84 11.35 -8.56
N LYS A 44 0.66 11.85 -8.15
CA LYS A 44 -0.53 11.93 -9.01
C LYS A 44 -0.29 12.77 -10.27
N ALA A 45 0.42 13.88 -10.15
CA ALA A 45 0.74 14.75 -11.27
C ALA A 45 1.70 14.06 -12.26
N ARG A 46 2.72 13.36 -11.74
CA ARG A 46 3.65 12.55 -12.53
C ARG A 46 2.90 11.45 -13.29
N ASP A 47 2.10 10.66 -12.60
CA ASP A 47 1.36 9.54 -13.21
C ASP A 47 0.46 10.00 -14.35
N LYS A 48 -0.25 11.12 -14.16
CA LYS A 48 -1.08 11.72 -15.20
C LYS A 48 -0.26 12.20 -16.41
N LYS A 49 0.97 12.70 -16.21
CA LYS A 49 1.87 13.06 -17.32
C LYS A 49 2.32 11.82 -18.07
N ARG A 50 2.72 10.76 -17.35
CA ARG A 50 3.19 9.50 -17.93
C ARG A 50 2.13 8.80 -18.78
N GLN A 51 0.87 8.80 -18.33
CA GLN A 51 -0.25 8.26 -19.12
C GLN A 51 -0.41 8.91 -20.50
N ARG A 52 0.16 10.10 -20.73
CA ARG A 52 0.03 10.87 -21.98
C ARG A 52 1.34 10.94 -22.77
N SER A 53 2.37 10.21 -22.33
CA SER A 53 3.71 10.21 -22.94
C SER A 53 4.19 8.78 -23.18
N GLU A 54 5.07 8.59 -24.17
CA GLU A 54 5.81 7.34 -24.40
C GLU A 54 6.98 7.16 -23.39
N ASP A 55 6.80 7.59 -22.14
CA ASP A 55 7.86 7.59 -21.13
C ASP A 55 8.18 6.16 -20.67
N THR A 56 9.38 5.69 -21.02
CA THR A 56 9.90 4.35 -20.69
C THR A 56 10.81 4.33 -19.46
N SER A 57 10.90 5.42 -18.69
CA SER A 57 11.73 5.46 -17.48
C SER A 57 11.27 4.47 -16.41
N ALA A 58 12.15 4.12 -15.47
CA ALA A 58 11.80 3.22 -14.37
C ALA A 58 10.68 3.84 -13.52
N TYR A 59 9.67 3.04 -13.16
CA TYR A 59 8.56 3.49 -12.32
C TYR A 59 8.71 2.96 -10.91
N VAL A 60 9.07 3.84 -9.97
CA VAL A 60 9.24 3.47 -8.58
C VAL A 60 8.18 4.16 -7.71
N ASN A 61 7.46 3.35 -6.91
CA ASN A 61 6.45 3.79 -5.94
C ASN A 61 7.07 4.35 -4.64
N GLY A 62 8.38 4.24 -4.48
CA GLY A 62 9.12 4.72 -3.30
C GLY A 62 9.06 6.24 -3.09
N VAL A 63 8.62 7.02 -4.08
CA VAL A 63 8.51 8.49 -4.00
C VAL A 63 7.67 8.95 -2.81
N LEU A 64 6.60 8.23 -2.47
CA LEU A 64 5.77 8.54 -1.31
C LEU A 64 6.57 8.54 0.01
N PHE A 65 7.63 7.74 0.06
CA PHE A 65 8.52 7.59 1.21
C PHE A 65 9.79 8.43 1.08
N GLY A 66 9.95 9.20 -0.01
CA GLY A 66 11.08 10.10 -0.23
C GLY A 66 12.21 9.51 -1.06
N PHE A 67 11.95 8.40 -1.75
CA PHE A 67 12.91 7.80 -2.68
C PHE A 67 12.86 8.48 -4.05
N ASP A 68 13.97 8.42 -4.78
CA ASP A 68 14.13 8.90 -6.14
C ASP A 68 13.16 8.15 -7.08
N PRO A 69 12.31 8.86 -7.86
CA PRO A 69 11.37 8.27 -8.80
C PRO A 69 12.01 7.52 -9.97
N GLU A 70 13.24 7.85 -10.35
CA GLU A 70 13.89 7.40 -11.59
C GLU A 70 14.95 6.32 -11.35
N ARG A 71 15.24 6.01 -10.09
CA ARG A 71 16.23 4.99 -9.70
C ARG A 71 15.53 3.77 -9.09
N PRO A 72 15.91 2.53 -9.45
CA PRO A 72 15.43 1.33 -8.78
C PRO A 72 15.61 1.38 -7.26
N MET A 73 14.69 0.79 -6.49
CA MET A 73 14.76 0.78 -5.02
C MET A 73 16.01 0.08 -4.49
N GLU A 74 16.46 -0.95 -5.20
CA GLU A 74 17.65 -1.75 -4.91
C GLU A 74 18.92 -0.89 -4.89
N ASP A 75 18.95 0.16 -5.73
CA ASP A 75 20.07 1.10 -5.86
C ASP A 75 20.03 2.24 -4.83
N GLN A 76 18.92 2.35 -4.08
CA GLN A 76 18.68 3.45 -3.15
C GLN A 76 18.76 3.00 -1.69
N VAL A 77 18.34 1.77 -1.38
CA VAL A 77 18.33 1.24 -0.01
C VAL A 77 18.76 -0.22 0.00
N GLU A 78 19.78 -0.50 0.81
CA GLU A 78 20.27 -1.85 1.05
C GLU A 78 19.16 -2.73 1.66
N GLY A 79 19.02 -3.96 1.14
CA GLY A 79 18.02 -4.93 1.60
C GLY A 79 16.67 -4.87 0.88
N TRP A 80 16.45 -3.89 0.01
CA TRP A 80 15.32 -3.91 -0.92
C TRP A 80 15.61 -4.84 -2.09
N ARG A 81 14.66 -5.71 -2.43
CA ARG A 81 14.73 -6.59 -3.60
C ARG A 81 13.48 -6.36 -4.44
N THR A 82 13.67 -6.03 -5.71
CA THR A 82 12.55 -6.00 -6.64
C THR A 82 12.18 -7.45 -6.95
N ALA A 83 10.93 -7.83 -6.68
CA ALA A 83 10.39 -9.08 -7.19
C ALA A 83 9.93 -8.81 -8.63
N VAL A 84 10.79 -9.14 -9.59
CA VAL A 84 10.36 -9.32 -10.98
C VAL A 84 9.61 -10.65 -11.02
N GLU A 85 8.56 -10.73 -11.85
CA GLU A 85 7.91 -12.01 -12.13
C GLU A 85 8.99 -13.05 -12.49
N PRO A 86 9.07 -14.18 -11.77
CA PRO A 86 10.12 -15.15 -11.99
C PRO A 86 9.99 -15.72 -13.40
N ASP A 87 11.10 -15.81 -14.12
CA ASP A 87 11.09 -16.39 -15.46
C ASP A 87 10.68 -17.89 -15.40
N PRO A 88 10.25 -18.49 -16.52
CA PRO A 88 9.82 -19.89 -16.53
C PRO A 88 10.88 -20.89 -16.05
N GLU A 89 12.16 -20.56 -16.19
CA GLU A 89 13.29 -21.40 -15.76
C GLU A 89 13.46 -21.32 -14.22
N GLN A 90 13.36 -20.12 -13.65
CA GLN A 90 13.35 -19.84 -12.22
C GLN A 90 12.14 -20.47 -11.52
N LEU A 91 10.95 -20.41 -12.14
CA LEU A 91 9.75 -21.08 -11.64
C LEU A 91 9.90 -22.60 -11.59
N ALA A 92 10.61 -23.19 -12.56
CA ALA A 92 10.89 -24.62 -12.58
C ALA A 92 11.84 -25.04 -11.44
N GLU A 93 12.82 -24.19 -11.09
CA GLU A 93 13.75 -24.43 -9.98
C GLU A 93 13.10 -24.29 -8.59
N LEU A 94 12.05 -23.47 -8.46
CA LEU A 94 11.33 -23.25 -7.19
C LEU A 94 10.39 -24.40 -6.77
N GLY A 95 10.30 -25.47 -7.59
CA GLY A 95 9.60 -26.71 -7.25
C GLY A 95 8.12 -26.51 -6.88
N LEU A 96 7.76 -26.85 -5.63
CA LEU A 96 6.39 -26.71 -5.11
C LEU A 96 5.93 -25.24 -5.03
N ALA A 97 6.84 -24.29 -4.77
CA ALA A 97 6.51 -22.86 -4.69
C ALA A 97 6.23 -22.28 -6.08
N GLY A 98 6.99 -22.68 -7.11
CA GLY A 98 6.72 -22.28 -8.50
C GLY A 98 5.39 -22.82 -9.03
N LYS A 99 5.03 -24.06 -8.68
CA LYS A 99 3.70 -24.63 -8.99
C LYS A 99 2.55 -23.90 -8.30
N ALA A 100 2.76 -23.38 -7.09
CA ALA A 100 1.75 -22.62 -6.35
C ALA A 100 1.53 -21.23 -6.97
N TRP A 101 2.60 -20.59 -7.45
CA TRP A 101 2.54 -19.32 -8.18
C TRP A 101 1.67 -19.43 -9.44
N LEU A 102 1.94 -20.42 -10.30
CA LEU A 102 1.15 -20.69 -11.52
C LEU A 102 -0.33 -21.01 -11.26
N LYS A 103 -0.66 -21.56 -10.08
CA LYS A 103 -2.04 -21.94 -9.71
C LYS A 103 -2.91 -20.75 -9.31
N GLN A 104 -2.33 -19.62 -8.93
CA GLN A 104 -3.10 -18.44 -8.57
C GLN A 104 -3.57 -17.67 -9.82
N GLU A 105 -2.77 -17.68 -10.90
CA GLU A 105 -3.15 -17.10 -12.19
C GLU A 105 -4.28 -17.87 -12.88
N GLN A 106 -4.34 -19.20 -12.75
CA GLN A 106 -5.47 -19.98 -13.29
C GLN A 106 -6.82 -19.62 -12.65
N ARG A 107 -6.86 -19.19 -11.38
CA ARG A 107 -8.12 -18.79 -10.71
C ARG A 107 -8.70 -17.47 -11.24
N HIS A 108 -7.96 -16.72 -12.04
CA HIS A 108 -8.45 -15.53 -12.74
C HIS A 108 -8.68 -15.75 -14.24
N MET A 109 -8.29 -16.92 -14.78
CA MET A 109 -8.46 -17.27 -16.21
C MET A 109 -9.66 -18.18 -16.49
N GLU A 110 -10.33 -18.74 -15.46
CA GLU A 110 -11.62 -19.43 -15.61
C GLU A 110 -12.80 -18.42 -15.68
N GLY A 111 -12.67 -17.42 -16.55
CA GLY A 111 -13.68 -16.42 -16.84
C GLY A 111 -13.96 -16.22 -18.34
N GLU A 112 -13.18 -16.85 -19.23
CA GLU A 112 -13.49 -16.89 -20.67
C GLU A 112 -13.13 -18.26 -21.28
N GLN A 113 -14.19 -19.07 -21.38
CA GLN A 113 -14.53 -20.13 -22.37
C GLN A 113 -14.92 -21.47 -21.75
#